data_AF-A0A6V8QFF7-F1
#
_entry.id   AF-A0A6V8QFF7-F1
#
_cell.length_a   1.000
_cell.length_b   1.000
_cell.length_c   1.000
_cell.angle_alpha   90.00
_cell.angle_beta   90.00
_cell.angle_gamma   90.00
#
_symmetry.space_group_name_H-M   'P 1'
#
loop_
_entity.id
_entity.type
_entity.pdbx_description
1 polymer ?
#
loop_
_entity_poly.entity_id
_entity_poly.type
_entity_poly.pdbx_seq_one_letter_code
_entity_poly.pdbx_strand_id
1 'polypeptide(L)'
;MAKLPLLSGRRVVKVFESLGWEVARQRGSHIILVKEGHIATLSVPDHREVARGTLRSLITRADLTVEEFLSAMKCQGMSISQDSSANAFQVNRLT
;
A
#
# COMPACT_ATOMS: atom_id res chain seq x y z
N MET A 1 9.62 7.66 -13.50
CA MET A 1 9.04 6.42 -12.93
C MET A 1 9.40 6.36 -11.44
N ALA A 2 8.42 6.43 -10.54
CA ALA A 2 8.65 6.29 -9.11
C ALA A 2 9.28 4.92 -8.80
N LYS A 3 10.40 4.91 -8.06
CA LYS A 3 11.05 3.67 -7.62
C LYS A 3 10.21 3.05 -6.50
N LEU A 4 9.61 1.90 -6.77
CA LEU A 4 9.02 1.08 -5.72
C LEU A 4 10.14 0.47 -4.86
N PRO A 5 10.11 0.66 -3.52
CA PRO A 5 11.08 0.03 -2.63
C PRO A 5 10.87 -1.50 -2.59
N LEU A 6 11.92 -2.25 -2.27
CA LEU A 6 11.77 -3.66 -1.92
C LEU A 6 11.12 -3.75 -0.54
N LEU A 7 9.96 -4.40 -0.47
CA LEU A 7 9.18 -4.57 0.76
C LEU A 7 8.98 -6.06 1.02
N SER A 8 8.94 -6.42 2.30
CA SER A 8 8.51 -7.76 2.70
C SER A 8 7.01 -7.91 2.55
N GLY A 9 6.52 -9.13 2.31
CA GLY A 9 5.10 -9.42 2.18
C GLY A 9 4.29 -8.87 3.35
N ARG A 10 4.77 -9.07 4.58
CA ARG A 10 4.14 -8.51 5.79
C ARG A 10 4.05 -6.99 5.82
N ARG A 11 5.06 -6.28 5.31
CA ARG A 11 4.99 -4.81 5.21
C ARG A 11 3.91 -4.40 4.21
N VAL A 12 3.82 -5.10 3.09
CA VAL A 12 2.78 -4.87 2.08
C VAL A 12 1.39 -5.09 2.66
N VAL A 13 1.19 -6.17 3.41
CA VAL A 13 -0.07 -6.44 4.13
C VAL A 13 -0.43 -5.27 5.06
N LYS A 14 0.49 -4.81 5.91
CA LYS A 14 0.24 -3.67 6.81
C LYS A 14 -0.18 -2.39 6.09
N VAL A 15 0.40 -2.12 4.93
CA VAL A 15 0.02 -0.95 4.13
C VAL A 15 -1.39 -1.11 3.59
N PHE A 16 -1.72 -2.27 3.03
CA PHE A 16 -3.09 -2.54 2.59
C PHE A 16 -4.08 -2.51 3.76
N GLU A 17 -3.71 -2.99 4.95
CA GLU A 17 -4.52 -2.88 6.17
C GLU A 17 -4.87 -1.43 6.50
N SER A 18 -3.89 -0.51 6.41
CA SER A 18 -4.15 0.92 6.60
C SER A 18 -5.06 1.55 5.54
N LEU A 19 -5.19 0.92 4.37
CA LEU A 19 -6.06 1.34 3.27
C LEU A 19 -7.47 0.74 3.36
N GLY A 20 -7.77 0.07 4.48
CA GLY A 20 -9.05 -0.58 4.75
C GLY A 20 -9.18 -1.97 4.13
N TRP A 21 -8.06 -2.64 3.83
CA TRP A 21 -8.08 -4.06 3.50
C TRP A 21 -7.95 -4.90 4.78
N GLU A 22 -8.52 -6.08 4.78
CA GLU A 22 -8.48 -6.98 5.92
C GLU A 22 -7.95 -8.34 5.48
N VAL A 23 -7.16 -8.97 6.35
CA VAL A 23 -6.65 -10.32 6.10
C VAL A 23 -7.79 -11.33 6.27
N ALA A 24 -8.26 -11.89 5.16
CA ALA A 24 -9.31 -12.91 5.18
C ALA A 24 -8.77 -14.28 5.60
N ARG A 25 -7.62 -14.68 5.03
CA ARG A 25 -7.00 -15.98 5.29
C ARG A 25 -5.57 -16.06 4.79
N GLN A 26 -4.79 -16.97 5.34
CA GLN A 26 -3.48 -17.33 4.81
C GLN A 26 -3.49 -18.78 4.31
N ARG A 27 -2.94 -19.01 3.11
CA ARG A 27 -2.74 -20.34 2.53
C ARG A 27 -1.27 -20.49 2.16
N GLY A 28 -0.52 -21.22 2.99
CA GLY A 28 0.93 -21.37 2.82
C GLY A 28 1.64 -20.00 2.90
N SER A 29 2.43 -19.69 1.89
CA SER A 29 3.11 -18.39 1.77
C SER A 29 2.24 -17.29 1.19
N HIS A 30 0.94 -17.50 0.91
CA HIS A 30 0.07 -16.45 0.36
C HIS A 30 -0.94 -15.96 1.40
N ILE A 31 -0.93 -14.65 1.66
CA ILE A 31 -1.88 -13.94 2.51
C ILE A 31 -2.95 -13.32 1.61
N ILE A 32 -4.20 -13.68 1.86
CA ILE A 32 -5.35 -13.21 1.10
C ILE A 32 -6.00 -12.05 1.85
N LEU A 33 -6.09 -10.90 1.19
CA LEU A 33 -6.79 -9.71 1.70
C LEU A 33 -8.07 -9.45 0.92
N VAL A 34 -9.08 -9.01 1.65
CA VAL A 34 -10.38 -8.59 1.14
C VAL A 34 -10.68 -7.18 1.66
N LYS A 35 -11.56 -6.45 0.99
CA LYS A 35 -12.02 -5.16 1.46
C LYS A 35 -13.53 -5.13 1.34
N GLU A 36 -14.21 -4.72 2.39
CA GLU A 36 -15.66 -4.59 2.37
C GLU A 36 -16.07 -3.56 1.31
N GLY A 37 -17.03 -3.93 0.46
CA GLY A 37 -17.44 -3.10 -0.69
C GLY A 37 -16.50 -3.16 -1.90
N HIS A 38 -15.44 -3.98 -1.87
CA HIS A 38 -14.54 -4.18 -3.00
C HIS A 38 -14.58 -5.63 -3.50
N ILE A 39 -14.83 -5.83 -4.81
CA ILE A 39 -14.94 -7.18 -5.40
C ILE A 39 -13.58 -7.87 -5.56
N ALA A 40 -12.50 -7.10 -5.60
CA ALA A 40 -11.17 -7.65 -5.81
C ALA A 40 -10.62 -8.28 -4.52
N THR A 41 -9.94 -9.42 -4.67
CA THR A 41 -9.20 -10.08 -3.61
C THR A 41 -7.71 -9.99 -3.92
N LEU A 42 -6.90 -9.56 -2.94
CA LEU A 42 -5.45 -9.46 -3.09
C LEU A 42 -4.77 -10.70 -2.54
N SER A 43 -3.83 -11.27 -3.29
CA SER A 43 -3.02 -12.40 -2.83
C SER A 43 -1.57 -11.94 -2.70
N VAL A 44 -1.16 -11.63 -1.47
CA VAL A 44 0.17 -11.11 -1.15
C VAL A 44 1.08 -12.27 -0.75
N PRO A 45 2.20 -12.49 -1.45
CA PRO A 45 3.18 -13.49 -1.01
C PRO A 45 3.93 -13.01 0.25
N ASP A 46 3.89 -13.79 1.33
CA ASP A 46 4.64 -13.65 2.59
C ASP A 46 6.12 -14.04 2.40
N HIS A 47 6.79 -13.35 1.49
CA HIS A 47 8.23 -13.50 1.25
C HIS A 47 9.00 -12.36 1.90
N ARG A 48 10.30 -12.58 2.18
CA ARG A 48 11.18 -11.54 2.72
C ARG A 48 11.28 -10.33 1.80
N GLU A 49 11.22 -10.56 0.50
CA GLU A 49 11.24 -9.53 -0.53
C GLU A 49 10.20 -9.84 -1.61
N VAL A 50 9.29 -8.89 -1.85
CA VAL A 50 8.31 -8.98 -2.92
C VAL A 50 8.86 -8.24 -4.14
N ALA A 51 8.87 -8.92 -5.29
CA ALA A 51 9.31 -8.32 -6.54
C ALA A 51 8.46 -7.09 -6.90
N ARG A 52 9.11 -6.06 -7.43
CA ARG A 52 8.45 -4.80 -7.84
C ARG A 52 7.30 -5.01 -8.84
N GLY A 53 7.43 -5.99 -9.73
CA GLY A 53 6.37 -6.37 -10.67
C GLY A 53 5.13 -6.95 -9.98
N THR A 54 5.32 -7.77 -8.96
CA THR A 54 4.23 -8.33 -8.15
C THR A 54 3.53 -7.24 -7.35
N LEU A 55 4.29 -6.37 -6.70
CA LEU A 55 3.78 -5.19 -5.99
C LEU A 55 2.92 -4.31 -6.90
N ARG A 56 3.39 -4.01 -8.11
CA ARG A 56 2.65 -3.21 -9.08
C ARG A 56 1.35 -3.88 -9.52
N SER A 57 1.39 -5.20 -9.73
CA SER A 57 0.20 -5.98 -10.06
C SER A 57 -0.84 -5.97 -8.94
N LEU A 58 -0.39 -6.00 -7.67
CA LEU A 58 -1.26 -5.92 -6.50
C LEU A 58 -1.91 -4.54 -6.37
N ILE A 59 -1.12 -3.47 -6.53
CA ILE A 59 -1.59 -2.08 -6.49
C ILE A 59 -2.67 -1.86 -7.56
N THR A 60 -2.42 -2.29 -8.80
CA THR A 60 -3.40 -2.18 -9.89
C THR A 60 -4.66 -3.01 -9.61
N ARG A 61 -4.55 -4.20 -8.99
CA ARG A 61 -5.73 -4.99 -8.59
C ARG A 61 -6.52 -4.37 -7.45
N ALA A 62 -5.86 -3.58 -6.61
CA ALA A 62 -6.49 -2.85 -5.51
C ALA A 62 -7.18 -1.57 -5.99
N ASP A 63 -7.17 -1.28 -7.30
CA ASP A 63 -7.61 -0.02 -7.91
C ASP A 63 -6.91 1.20 -7.31
N LEU A 64 -5.62 1.05 -7.00
CA LEU A 64 -4.79 2.09 -6.43
C LEU A 64 -3.70 2.51 -7.41
N THR A 65 -3.24 3.74 -7.24
CA THR A 65 -2.03 4.23 -7.87
C THR A 65 -0.79 3.92 -7.01
N VAL A 66 0.38 3.90 -7.66
CA VAL A 66 1.66 3.76 -6.93
C VAL A 66 1.84 4.90 -5.92
N GLU A 67 1.36 6.11 -6.25
CA GLU A 67 1.47 7.30 -5.42
C GLU A 67 0.62 7.18 -4.15
N GLU A 68 -0.61 6.69 -4.25
CA GLU A 68 -1.46 6.42 -3.10
C GLU A 68 -0.84 5.37 -2.17
N PHE A 69 -0.28 4.30 -2.75
CA PHE A 69 0.44 3.29 -1.98
C PHE A 69 1.65 3.88 -1.24
N LEU A 70 2.44 4.74 -1.92
CA LEU A 70 3.57 5.44 -1.30
C LEU A 70 3.10 6.41 -0.21
N SER A 71 1.99 7.11 -0.39
CA SER A 71 1.40 8.01 0.60
C SER A 71 0.92 7.26 1.85
N ALA A 72 0.30 6.10 1.68
CA ALA A 72 -0.09 5.23 2.78
C ALA A 72 1.12 4.74 3.60
N MET A 73 2.25 4.46 2.94
CA MET A 73 3.51 4.14 3.64
C MET A 73 4.07 5.32 4.46
N LYS A 74 3.95 6.56 3.96
CA LYS A 74 4.52 7.74 4.63
C LYS A 74 3.84 8.06 5.97
N CYS A 75 2.55 7.75 6.12
CA CYS A 75 1.82 7.99 7.38
C CYS A 75 2.27 7.09 8.54
N GLN A 76 3.01 5.99 8.28
CA GLN A 76 3.52 5.07 9.30
C GLN A 76 4.81 5.54 10.01
N GLY A 77 5.13 6.84 9.98
CA GLY A 77 6.28 7.38 10.72
C GLY A 77 7.63 6.89 10.18
N MET A 78 7.75 6.75 8.86
CA MET A 78 9.02 6.52 8.20
C MET A 78 9.37 7.79 7.42
N SER A 79 10.37 8.53 7.89
CA SER A 79 10.92 9.71 7.22
C SER A 79 11.44 9.31 5.83
N ILE A 80 10.60 9.43 4.80
CA ILE A 80 11.07 9.47 3.43
C ILE A 80 11.42 10.93 3.17
N SER A 81 12.63 11.31 3.61
CA SER A 81 13.29 12.51 3.12
C SER A 81 13.61 12.27 1.65
N GLN A 82 12.66 12.59 0.77
CA GLN A 82 12.95 13.08 -0.58
C GLN A 82 11.87 14.10 -0.95
N ASP A 83 12.27 15.34 -0.74
CA ASP A 83 11.90 16.58 -1.39
C ASP A 83 11.27 16.37 -2.77
N SER A 84 10.07 16.92 -2.96
CA SER A 84 9.61 17.56 -4.22
C SER A 84 8.20 18.11 -4.00
N SER A 85 8.16 19.43 -3.77
CA SER A 85 7.19 20.41 -4.27
C SER A 85 5.74 19.98 -4.58
N ALA A 86 4.83 20.78 -4.00
CA ALA A 86 3.42 21.00 -4.37
C ALA A 86 2.39 20.00 -3.81
N ASN A 87 1.72 20.35 -2.71
CA ASN A 87 0.55 21.23 -2.78
C ASN A 87 0.13 21.64 -1.36
N ALA A 88 0.13 22.94 -1.10
CA ALA A 88 -0.42 23.51 0.11
C ALA A 88 -1.95 23.37 0.05
N PHE A 89 -2.53 22.50 0.88
CA PHE A 89 -3.96 22.56 1.17
C PHE A 89 -4.15 23.06 2.60
N GLN A 90 -4.10 24.38 2.71
CA GLN A 90 -4.40 25.13 3.91
C GLN A 90 -5.92 25.24 4.03
N VAL A 91 -6.56 24.30 4.72
CA VAL A 91 -7.96 24.48 5.13
C VAL A 91 -7.99 25.31 6.41
N ASN A 92 -8.07 26.61 6.17
CA ASN A 92 -8.47 27.61 7.14
C ASN A 92 -9.89 27.26 7.62
N ARG A 93 -10.06 26.87 8.88
CA ARG A 93 -11.39 26.80 9.52
C ARG A 93 -11.47 27.93 10.53
N LEU A 94 -11.87 29.11 10.03
CA LEU A 94 -12.45 30.18 10.83
C LEU A 94 -13.96 29.94 10.88
N THR A 95 -14.46 29.52 12.04
CA THR A 95 -15.74 29.89 12.68
C THR A 95 -15.87 29.09 13.96
#